data_AF-A0A5P6VWA8-F1
#
_entry.id   AF-A0A5P6VWA8-F1
#
_cell.length_a   1.000
_cell.length_b   1.000
_cell.length_c   1.000
_cell.angle_alpha   90.00
_cell.angle_beta   90.00
_cell.angle_gamma   90.00
#
_symmetry.space_group_name_H-M   'P 1'
#
loop_
_entity.id
_entity.type
_entity.pdbx_description
1 polymer ?
#
loop_
_entity_poly.entity_id
_entity_poly.type
_entity_poly.pdbx_seq_one_letter_code
_entity_poly.pdbx_strand_id
1 'polypeptide(L)' 'MNKKDQMTVENFVSTGMELETLYACFPDFSKEEIAEIYNNHKDNEVPAGNSTSMSINCS' A
#
# COMPACT_ATOMS: atom_id res chain seq x y z
N MET A 1 -15.02 2.36 2.58
CA MET A 1 -14.50 1.22 1.79
C MET A 1 -14.67 -0.08 2.58
N ASN A 2 -14.96 -1.22 1.95
CA ASN A 2 -15.02 -2.51 2.66
C ASN A 2 -13.61 -3.11 2.83
N LYS A 3 -13.43 -4.08 3.76
CA LYS A 3 -12.10 -4.65 4.05
C LYS A 3 -11.40 -5.29 2.85
N LYS A 4 -12.16 -5.89 1.92
CA LYS A 4 -11.60 -6.56 0.75
C LYS A 4 -11.10 -5.52 -0.27
N ASP A 5 -11.85 -4.45 -0.46
CA ASP A 5 -11.49 -3.35 -1.33
C ASP A 5 -10.26 -2.63 -0.77
N GLN A 6 -10.21 -2.40 0.54
CA GLN A 6 -9.05 -1.81 1.22
C GLN A 6 -7.78 -2.63 1.01
N MET A 7 -7.83 -3.94 1.25
CA MET A 7 -6.69 -4.84 1.03
C MET A 7 -6.25 -4.85 -0.44
N THR A 8 -7.19 -4.63 -1.37
CA THR A 8 -6.88 -4.51 -2.80
C THR A 8 -6.13 -3.20 -3.07
N VAL A 9 -6.62 -2.05 -2.59
CA VAL A 9 -5.92 -0.77 -2.74
C VAL A 9 -4.53 -0.83 -2.12
N GLU A 10 -4.38 -1.38 -0.91
CA GLU A 10 -3.09 -1.58 -0.23
C GLU A 10 -2.12 -2.43 -1.07
N ASN A 11 -2.57 -3.52 -1.69
CA ASN A 11 -1.75 -4.32 -2.58
C ASN A 11 -1.30 -3.56 -3.83
N PHE A 12 -2.15 -2.69 -4.37
CA PHE A 12 -1.77 -1.88 -5.54
C PHE A 12 -0.74 -0.83 -5.12
N VAL A 13 -0.93 -0.17 -3.98
CA VAL A 13 0.04 0.78 -3.41
C VAL A 13 1.39 0.11 -3.18
N SER A 14 1.44 -1.12 -2.64
CA SER A 14 2.69 -1.85 -2.38
C SER A 14 3.46 -2.26 -3.64
N THR A 15 2.80 -2.29 -4.79
CA THR A 15 3.49 -2.47 -6.09
C THR A 15 4.16 -1.20 -6.62
N GLY A 16 4.04 -0.07 -5.90
CA GLY A 16 4.62 1.21 -6.29
C GLY A 16 3.75 2.02 -7.24
N MET A 17 2.44 1.74 -7.30
CA MET A 17 1.52 2.52 -8.13
C MET A 17 1.37 3.95 -7.62
N GLU A 18 1.26 4.90 -8.55
CA GLU A 18 1.04 6.31 -8.23
C GLU A 18 -0.39 6.57 -7.74
N LEU A 19 -0.55 7.56 -6.87
CA LEU A 19 -1.84 7.93 -6.29
C LEU A 19 -2.89 8.31 -7.36
N GLU A 20 -2.47 8.99 -8.42
CA GLU A 20 -3.35 9.33 -9.55
C GLU A 20 -3.85 8.07 -10.29
N THR A 21 -2.99 7.06 -10.41
CA THR A 21 -3.36 5.78 -11.03
C THR A 21 -4.36 5.03 -10.16
N LEU A 22 -4.20 5.07 -8.82
CA LEU A 22 -5.17 4.48 -7.90
C LEU A 22 -6.55 5.13 -8.03
N TYR A 23 -6.63 6.46 -8.17
CA TYR A 23 -7.92 7.14 -8.41
C TYR A 23 -8.58 6.71 -9.72
N ALA A 24 -7.79 6.41 -10.76
CA ALA A 24 -8.32 5.92 -12.02
C ALA A 24 -8.74 4.44 -11.96
N CYS A 25 -8.02 3.60 -11.20
CA CYS A 25 -8.35 2.19 -10.99
C CYS A 25 -9.57 1.99 -10.08
N PHE A 26 -9.80 2.94 -9.18
CA PHE A 26 -10.85 2.85 -8.17
C PHE A 26 -11.77 4.09 -8.20
N PRO A 27 -12.46 4.36 -9.31
CA PRO A 27 -13.32 5.54 -9.45
C PRO A 27 -14.56 5.51 -8.55
N ASP A 28 -14.94 4.32 -8.08
CA ASP A 28 -16.10 4.11 -7.19
C ASP A 28 -15.78 4.41 -5.72
N PHE A 29 -14.51 4.63 -5.37
CA PHE A 29 -14.08 4.96 -4.02
C PHE A 29 -13.73 6.45 -3.90
N SER A 30 -13.84 6.97 -2.68
CA SER A 30 -13.48 8.36 -2.43
C SER A 30 -11.97 8.55 -2.53
N LYS A 31 -11.55 9.68 -3.13
CA LYS A 31 -10.14 10.05 -3.23
C LYS A 31 -9.49 10.18 -1.84
N GLU A 32 -10.26 10.64 -0.86
CA GLU A 32 -9.82 10.78 0.53
C GLU A 32 -9.45 9.42 1.14
N GLU A 33 -10.30 8.40 0.99
CA GLU A 33 -10.01 7.05 1.49
C GLU A 33 -8.80 6.43 0.79
N ILE A 34 -8.66 6.59 -0.53
CA ILE A 34 -7.50 6.09 -1.28
C ILE A 34 -6.22 6.82 -0.86
N ALA A 35 -6.28 8.14 -0.65
CA ALA A 35 -5.14 8.95 -0.21
C ALA A 35 -4.70 8.57 1.21
N GLU A 36 -5.65 8.28 2.11
CA GLU A 36 -5.36 7.83 3.46
C GLU A 36 -4.56 6.51 3.44
N ILE A 37 -4.99 5.52 2.64
CA ILE A 37 -4.28 4.25 2.48
C ILE A 37 -2.88 4.47 1.88
N TYR A 38 -2.77 5.29 0.84
CA TYR A 38 -1.51 5.59 0.17
C TYR A 38 -0.50 6.28 1.10
N ASN A 39 -0.95 7.27 1.88
CA ASN A 39 -0.12 7.99 2.84
C ASN A 39 0.28 7.08 3.99
N ASN A 40 -0.65 6.29 4.55
CA ASN A 40 -0.34 5.32 5.60
C ASN A 40 0.69 4.28 5.14
N HIS A 41 0.67 3.86 3.87
CA HIS A 41 1.68 2.96 3.32
C HIS A 41 3.05 3.65 3.21
N LYS A 42 3.10 4.89 2.70
CA LYS A 42 4.35 5.68 2.62
C LYS A 42 4.94 6.00 4.00
N ASP A 43 4.10 6.33 4.96
CA ASP A 43 4.52 6.60 6.34
C ASP A 43 5.05 5.33 7.02
N ASN A 44 4.59 4.14 6.61
CA ASN A 44 5.14 2.85 7.04
C ASN A 44 6.38 2.40 6.23
N GLU A 45 6.61 2.93 5.03
CA GLU A 45 7.85 2.70 4.26
C GLU A 45 9.04 3.54 4.79
N VAL A 46 8.80 4.55 5.63
CA VAL A 46 9.83 5.18 6.47
C VAL A 46 10.17 4.19 7.59
N PRO A 47 11.45 3.81 7.79
CA PRO A 47 11.81 2.48 8.26
C PRO A 47 11.37 2.20 9.69
N ALA A 48 10.20 1.58 9.85
CA ALA A 48 9.95 0.69 10.95
C ALA A 48 10.83 -0.55 10.72
N GLY A 49 12.06 -0.50 11.25
CA GLY A 49 12.93 -1.65 11.31
C GLY A 49 12.24 -2.79 12.07
N ASN A 50 11.55 -3.67 11.36
CA ASN A 50 11.29 -5.05 11.77
C ASN A 50 10.61 -5.85 10.66
N SER A 51 11.07 -7.09 10.50
CA SER A 51 10.62 -8.12 9.54
C SER A 51 10.99 -7.82 8.09
N THR A 52 11.99 -8.41 7.46
CA THR A 52 12.47 -9.79 7.57
C THR A 52 13.84 -9.81 6.89
N SER A 53 14.91 -9.68 7.67
CA SER A 53 16.24 -10.13 7.25
C SER A 53 16.23 -11.67 7.30
N MET A 54 15.62 -12.30 6.31
CA MET A 54 15.92 -13.71 6.02
C MET A 54 17.21 -13.70 5.21
N SER A 55 18.33 -13.50 5.91
CA SER A 55 19.63 -13.90 5.40
C SER A 55 19.63 -15.42 5.30
N ILE A 56 19.32 -15.94 4.11
CA ILE A 56 19.53 -17.35 3.79
C ILE A 56 21.04 -17.53 3.68
N ASN A 57 21.68 -17.89 4.80
CA ASN A 57 23.04 -18.40 4.83
C ASN A 57 22.97 -19.88 4.41
N CYS A 58 23.21 -20.16 3.14
CA CYS A 58 23.47 -21.52 2.66
C CYS A 58 24.95 -21.84 2.91
N SER A 59 25.28 -22.32 4.12
CA SER A 59 26.57 -22.92 4.45
C SER A 59 26.44 -24.43 4.62
#